data_AF-A0A3D1K415-F1
#
_entry.id   AF-A0A3D1K415-F1
#
_cell.length_a   1.000
_cell.length_b   1.000
_cell.length_c   1.000
_cell.angle_alpha   90.00
_cell.angle_beta   90.00
_cell.angle_gamma   90.00
#
_symmetry.space_group_name_H-M   'P 1'
#
loop_
_entity.id
_entity.type
_entity.pdbx_description
1 polymer ?
#
loop_
_entity_poly.entity_id
_entity_poly.type
_entity_poly.pdbx_seq_one_letter_code
_entity_poly.pdbx_strand_id
1 'polypeptide(L)'
;MKESEIRKIIFQTMETHLELQLRAIRQMIGTEELPPPVRIKRGLRKDSLVDLSVKILEDAGEPLHLNQISKTLMEKYGRVADRDSLASSLGKKAKDGELLVMKGGGVFDLKRKAVRK
;
A
#
# COMPACT_ATOMS: atom_id res chain seq x y z
N MET A 1 32.79 -4.42 12.80
CA MET A 1 32.71 -2.97 12.47
C MET A 1 33.94 -2.29 13.03
N LYS A 2 34.58 -1.44 12.24
CA LYS A 2 35.69 -0.62 12.73
C LYS A 2 35.13 0.48 13.64
N GLU A 3 35.84 0.82 14.71
CA GLU A 3 35.43 1.85 15.68
C GLU A 3 35.08 3.20 15.02
N SER A 4 35.75 3.52 13.91
CA SER A 4 35.47 4.69 13.07
C SER A 4 34.08 4.68 12.43
N GLU A 5 33.54 3.52 12.07
CA GLU A 5 32.22 3.38 11.44
C GLU A 5 31.11 3.59 12.47
N ILE A 6 31.31 3.07 13.68
CA ILE A 6 30.37 3.23 14.81
C ILE A 6 30.27 4.72 15.18
N ARG A 7 31.42 5.40 15.30
CA ARG A 7 31.48 6.83 15.59
C ARG A 7 30.74 7.67 14.53
N LYS A 8 30.87 7.31 13.26
CA LYS A 8 30.18 7.99 12.15
C LYS A 8 28.67 7.81 12.23
N ILE A 9 28.20 6.59 12.49
CA ILE A 9 26.77 6.30 12.63
C ILE A 9 26.16 7.05 13.80
N ILE A 10 26.87 7.11 14.93
CA ILE A 10 26.41 7.86 16.11
C ILE A 10 26.25 9.34 15.75
N PHE A 11 27.24 9.96 15.11
CA PHE A 11 27.14 11.36 14.73
C PHE A 11 26.02 11.63 13.73
N GLN A 12 25.85 10.79 12.70
CA GLN A 12 24.76 10.92 11.73
C GLN A 12 23.38 10.77 12.38
N THR A 13 23.27 9.86 13.34
CA THR A 13 22.03 9.66 14.10
C THR A 13 21.72 10.90 14.94
N MET A 14 22.72 11.46 15.64
CA MET A 14 22.55 12.68 16.43
C MET A 14 22.21 13.89 15.57
N GLU A 15 22.87 14.05 14.42
CA GLU A 15 22.59 15.10 13.44
C GLU A 15 21.14 15.05 12.96
N THR A 16 20.67 13.87 12.54
CA THR A 16 19.29 13.66 12.10
C THR A 16 18.28 13.95 13.22
N HIS A 17 18.60 13.54 14.46
CA HIS A 17 17.74 13.77 15.61
C HIS A 17 17.59 15.27 15.92
N LEU A 18 18.70 16.01 15.90
CA LEU A 18 18.72 17.45 16.15
C LEU A 18 17.98 18.22 15.04
N GLU A 19 18.14 17.82 13.78
CA GLU A 19 17.42 18.41 12.66
C GLU A 19 15.89 18.25 12.81
N LEU A 20 15.44 17.06 13.22
CA LEU A 20 14.02 16.81 13.50
C LEU A 20 13.49 17.64 14.67
N GLN A 21 14.26 17.77 15.74
CA GLN A 21 13.89 18.60 16.89
C GLN A 21 13.78 20.08 16.51
N LEU A 22 14.77 20.60 15.77
CA LEU A 22 14.74 21.98 15.29
C LEU A 22 13.56 22.25 14.37
N ARG A 23 13.26 21.31 13.47
CA ARG A 23 12.07 21.39 12.60
C ARG A 23 10.78 21.44 13.41
N ALA A 24 10.64 20.60 14.44
CA ALA A 24 9.47 20.62 15.32
C ALA A 24 9.33 21.97 16.05
N ILE A 25 10.43 22.52 16.57
CA ILE A 25 10.43 23.83 17.23
C ILE A 25 10.04 24.94 16.25
N ARG A 26 10.60 24.95 15.04
CA ARG A 26 10.26 25.94 13.99
C ARG A 26 8.80 25.85 13.55
N GLN A 27 8.26 24.63 13.45
CA GLN A 27 6.83 24.41 13.23
C GLN A 27 5.98 25.01 14.34
N MET A 28 6.38 24.86 15.60
CA MET A 28 5.65 25.44 16.75
C MET A 28 5.74 26.97 16.79
N ILE A 29 6.88 27.54 16.37
CA ILE A 29 7.08 29.00 16.29
C ILE A 29 6.34 29.59 15.07
N GLY A 30 5.95 28.76 14.09
CA GLY A 30 5.24 29.20 12.88
C GLY A 30 6.13 29.92 11.87
N THR A 31 7.46 29.76 11.97
CA THR A 31 8.44 30.46 11.13
C THR A 31 8.77 29.74 9.81
N GLU A 32 8.31 28.51 9.62
CA GLU A 32 8.49 27.76 8.37
C GLU A 32 7.14 27.50 7.68
N GLU A 33 6.83 28.29 6.64
CA GLU A 33 5.97 27.85 5.55
C GLU A 33 6.74 26.83 4.71
N LEU A 34 6.84 25.60 5.21
CA LEU A 34 7.36 24.47 4.44
C LEU A 34 6.21 23.78 3.70
N PRO A 35 6.50 23.18 2.52
CA PRO A 35 5.51 22.52 1.68
C PRO A 35 4.71 21.52 2.52
N PRO A 36 3.41 21.34 2.19
CA PRO A 36 2.48 20.60 3.02
C PRO A 36 3.12 19.27 3.41
N PRO A 37 3.05 18.86 4.68
CA PRO A 37 3.59 17.57 5.09
C PRO A 37 3.08 16.55 4.08
N VAL A 38 3.98 15.81 3.44
CA VAL A 38 3.59 14.67 2.62
C VAL A 38 2.71 13.88 3.55
N ARG A 39 1.39 13.91 3.30
CA ARG A 39 0.42 13.25 4.13
C ARG A 39 0.83 11.79 4.07
N ILE A 40 1.55 11.31 5.09
CA ILE A 40 1.70 9.89 5.32
C ILE A 40 0.26 9.48 5.55
N LYS A 41 -0.36 8.93 4.49
CA LYS A 41 -1.74 8.48 4.52
C LYS A 41 -1.83 7.62 5.77
N ARG A 42 -2.57 8.09 6.79
CA ARG A 42 -2.98 7.26 7.92
C ARG A 42 -3.76 6.10 7.31
N GLY A 43 -3.04 5.01 7.10
CA GLY A 43 -3.34 4.11 5.99
C GLY A 43 -2.21 3.14 5.64
N LEU A 44 -1.11 3.06 6.40
CA LEU A 44 -0.38 1.79 6.58
C LEU A 44 -1.28 0.82 7.38
N ARG A 45 -2.50 0.58 6.89
CA ARG A 45 -3.14 -0.71 7.13
C ARG A 45 -2.29 -1.67 6.32
N LYS A 46 -1.83 -2.75 6.97
CA LYS A 46 -1.42 -3.99 6.29
C LYS A 46 -2.21 -4.08 4.99
N ASP A 47 -1.55 -4.08 3.83
CA ASP A 47 -2.22 -4.13 2.51
C ASP A 47 -3.46 -5.02 2.64
N SER A 48 -4.65 -4.43 2.48
CA SER A 48 -5.89 -5.16 2.68
C SER A 48 -5.86 -6.34 1.74
N LEU A 49 -6.47 -7.47 2.11
CA LEU A 49 -6.62 -8.62 1.22
C LEU A 49 -7.23 -8.20 -0.14
N VAL A 50 -8.05 -7.15 -0.12
CA VAL A 50 -8.57 -6.47 -1.31
C VAL A 50 -7.48 -5.74 -2.11
N ASP A 51 -6.60 -4.97 -1.47
CA ASP A 51 -5.53 -4.23 -2.15
C ASP A 51 -4.52 -5.18 -2.80
N LEU A 52 -4.19 -6.29 -2.12
CA LEU A 52 -3.35 -7.34 -2.70
C LEU A 52 -4.03 -8.02 -3.89
N SER A 53 -5.33 -8.27 -3.81
CA SER A 53 -6.09 -8.84 -4.93
C SER A 53 -6.17 -7.88 -6.12
N VAL A 54 -6.28 -6.57 -5.86
CA VAL A 54 -6.21 -5.52 -6.88
C VAL A 54 -4.83 -5.53 -7.55
N LYS A 55 -3.73 -5.59 -6.79
CA LYS A 55 -2.38 -5.71 -7.35
C LYS A 55 -2.20 -6.97 -8.20
N ILE A 56 -2.76 -8.11 -7.77
CA ILE A 56 -2.72 -9.36 -8.54
C ILE A 56 -3.46 -9.21 -9.88
N LEU A 57 -4.61 -8.55 -9.88
CA LEU A 57 -5.35 -8.26 -11.11
C LEU A 57 -4.62 -7.24 -11.99
N GLU A 58 -3.93 -6.25 -11.39
CA GLU A 58 -3.15 -5.24 -12.12
C GLU A 58 -1.94 -5.89 -12.80
N ASP A 59 -1.23 -6.76 -12.08
CA ASP A 59 -0.11 -7.54 -12.60
C ASP A 59 -0.53 -8.49 -13.74
N ALA A 60 -1.72 -9.10 -13.62
CA ALA A 60 -2.23 -10.04 -14.61
C ALA A 60 -2.79 -9.33 -15.85
N GLY A 61 -3.33 -8.10 -15.71
CA GLY A 61 -3.89 -7.32 -16.81
C GLY A 61 -5.16 -7.89 -17.45
N GLU A 62 -5.68 -9.00 -16.90
CA GLU A 62 -6.79 -9.80 -17.42
C GLU A 62 -7.77 -10.21 -16.30
N PRO A 63 -9.02 -10.57 -16.63
CA PRO A 63 -9.98 -11.06 -15.66
C PRO A 63 -9.50 -12.39 -15.03
N LEU A 64 -9.41 -12.44 -13.71
CA LEU A 64 -9.02 -13.66 -12.99
C LEU A 64 -10.18 -14.26 -12.20
N HIS A 65 -10.21 -15.59 -12.16
CA HIS A 65 -11.15 -16.32 -11.31
C HIS A 65 -10.68 -16.28 -9.84
N LEU A 66 -11.61 -16.30 -8.89
CA LEU A 66 -11.34 -16.33 -7.43
C LEU A 66 -10.26 -17.35 -7.03
N ASN A 67 -10.30 -18.55 -7.61
CA ASN A 67 -9.34 -19.61 -7.33
C ASN A 67 -7.91 -19.27 -7.80
N GLN A 68 -7.78 -18.51 -8.89
CA GLN A 68 -6.48 -18.05 -9.37
C GLN A 68 -5.97 -16.91 -8.48
N ILE A 69 -6.85 -16.00 -8.06
CA ILE A 69 -6.50 -14.91 -7.14
C ILE A 69 -6.03 -15.50 -5.80
N SER A 70 -6.74 -16.48 -5.24
CA SER A 70 -6.33 -17.11 -3.97
C SER A 70 -4.99 -17.82 -4.08
N LYS A 71 -4.75 -18.55 -5.18
CA LYS A 71 -3.49 -19.24 -5.44
C LYS A 71 -2.32 -18.25 -5.57
N THR A 72 -2.47 -17.20 -6.38
CA THR A 72 -1.44 -16.16 -6.54
C THR A 72 -1.20 -15.39 -5.24
N LEU A 73 -2.22 -15.21 -4.41
CA LEU A 73 -2.11 -14.54 -3.12
C LEU A 73 -1.33 -15.38 -2.09
N MET A 74 -1.47 -16.71 -2.16
CA MET A 74 -0.63 -17.64 -1.42
C MET A 74 0.81 -17.64 -1.94
N GLU A 75 1.01 -17.74 -3.25
CA GLU A 75 2.35 -17.85 -3.88
C GLU A 75 3.18 -16.56 -3.75
N LYS A 76 2.59 -15.39 -4.02
CA LYS A 76 3.32 -14.10 -3.99
C LYS A 76 3.41 -13.47 -2.61
N TYR A 77 2.39 -13.65 -1.76
CA TYR A 77 2.27 -12.91 -0.50
C TYR A 77 2.22 -13.81 0.74
N GLY A 78 2.27 -15.14 0.60
CA GLY A 78 2.25 -16.08 1.72
C GLY A 78 0.97 -16.03 2.56
N ARG A 79 -0.11 -15.48 2.02
CA ARG A 79 -1.38 -15.26 2.72
C ARG A 79 -2.38 -16.34 2.30
N VAL A 80 -2.84 -17.13 3.26
CA VAL A 80 -3.96 -18.05 3.04
C VAL A 80 -5.25 -17.27 3.22
N ALA A 81 -6.01 -17.13 2.14
CA ALA A 81 -7.28 -16.44 2.14
C ALA A 81 -8.38 -17.42 1.78
N ASP A 82 -9.39 -17.52 2.65
CA ASP A 82 -10.55 -18.38 2.41
C ASP A 82 -11.39 -17.84 1.25
N ARG A 83 -11.95 -18.75 0.44
CA ARG A 83 -12.68 -18.43 -0.79
C ARG A 83 -13.86 -17.50 -0.52
N ASP A 84 -14.60 -17.76 0.57
CA ASP A 84 -15.77 -16.96 0.94
C ASP A 84 -15.37 -15.59 1.49
N SER A 85 -14.24 -15.52 2.20
CA SER A 85 -13.67 -14.24 2.67
C SER A 85 -13.21 -13.37 1.50
N LEU A 86 -12.57 -13.97 0.49
CA LEU A 86 -12.19 -13.30 -0.76
C LEU A 86 -13.41 -12.84 -1.56
N ALA A 87 -14.39 -13.73 -1.75
CA ALA A 87 -15.60 -13.42 -2.50
C ALA A 87 -16.41 -12.28 -1.86
N SER A 88 -16.56 -12.28 -0.53
CA SER A 88 -17.25 -11.22 0.20
C SER A 88 -16.48 -9.89 0.16
N SER A 89 -15.16 -9.93 0.33
CA SER A 89 -14.32 -8.73 0.33
C SER A 89 -14.22 -8.08 -1.06
N LEU A 90 -13.97 -8.89 -2.09
CA LEU A 90 -13.94 -8.43 -3.48
C LEU A 90 -15.31 -8.02 -3.97
N GLY A 91 -16.37 -8.76 -3.59
CA GLY A 91 -17.75 -8.44 -3.91
C GLY A 91 -18.19 -7.10 -3.33
N LYS A 92 -17.84 -6.80 -2.07
CA LYS A 92 -18.08 -5.49 -1.45
C LYS A 92 -17.35 -4.38 -2.22
N LYS A 93 -16.07 -4.55 -2.52
CA LYS A 93 -15.27 -3.55 -3.25
C LYS A 93 -15.73 -3.35 -4.70
N ALA A 94 -16.24 -4.40 -5.36
CA ALA A 94 -16.84 -4.31 -6.68
C ALA A 94 -18.19 -3.58 -6.65
N LYS A 95 -19.02 -3.82 -5.62
CA LYS A 95 -20.27 -3.08 -5.40
C LYS A 95 -20.05 -1.60 -5.10
N ASP A 96 -18.98 -1.26 -4.38
CA ASP A 96 -18.58 0.12 -4.12
C ASP A 96 -18.13 0.84 -5.41
N GLY A 97 -17.91 0.12 -6.52
CA GLY A 97 -17.76 0.68 -7.86
C GLY A 97 -16.43 1.41 -8.14
N GLU A 98 -15.50 1.38 -7.18
CA GLU A 98 -14.28 2.19 -7.21
C GLU A 98 -13.21 1.65 -8.17
N LEU A 99 -12.99 0.33 -8.23
CA LEU A 99 -11.83 -0.27 -8.93
C LEU A 99 -12.08 -1.63 -9.59
N LEU A 100 -13.07 -2.40 -9.14
CA LEU A 100 -13.28 -3.80 -9.58
C LEU A 100 -14.65 -3.97 -10.23
N VAL A 101 -14.73 -4.86 -11.22
CA VAL A 101 -15.98 -5.30 -11.84
C VAL A 101 -16.07 -6.81 -11.73
N MET A 102 -17.20 -7.30 -11.23
CA MET A 102 -17.50 -8.73 -11.24
C MET A 102 -18.11 -9.09 -12.60
N LYS A 103 -17.43 -9.96 -13.37
CA LYS A 103 -17.90 -10.42 -14.69
C LYS A 103 -18.86 -11.62 -14.63
N GLY A 104 -19.17 -12.10 -13.42
CA GLY A 104 -20.00 -13.28 -13.18
C GLY A 104 -19.17 -14.55 -13.00
N GLY A 105 -19.77 -15.60 -12.43
CA GLY A 105 -19.12 -16.91 -12.27
C GLY A 105 -17.86 -16.91 -11.37
N GLY A 106 -17.69 -15.93 -10.48
CA GLY A 106 -16.49 -15.83 -9.63
C GLY A 106 -15.28 -15.19 -10.32
N VAL A 107 -15.46 -14.58 -11.48
CA VAL A 107 -14.44 -13.85 -12.22
C VAL A 107 -14.48 -12.36 -11.87
N PHE A 108 -13.33 -11.81 -11.52
CA PHE A 108 -13.13 -10.40 -11.21
C PHE A 108 -12.20 -9.78 -12.23
N ASP A 109 -12.52 -8.55 -12.64
CA ASP A 109 -11.74 -7.75 -13.57
C ASP A 109 -11.52 -6.37 -12.98
N LEU A 110 -10.47 -5.69 -13.45
CA LEU A 110 -10.24 -4.29 -13.10
C LEU A 110 -11.13 -3.40 -13.98
N LYS A 111 -11.78 -2.44 -13.34
CA LYS A 111 -12.41 -1.33 -14.04
C LYS A 111 -11.28 -0.45 -14.57
N ARG A 112 -10.72 -0.78 -15.74
CA ARG A 112 -9.68 0.01 -16.40
C ARG A 112 -10.10 1.48 -16.35
N LYS A 113 -9.38 2.31 -15.58
CA LYS A 113 -9.37 3.74 -15.88
C LYS A 113 -8.85 3.83 -17.29
N ALA A 114 -9.65 4.39 -18.19
CA ALA A 114 -9.20 4.73 -19.53
C ALA A 114 -7.86 5.46 -19.40
N VAL A 115 -6.77 4.77 -19.75
CA VAL A 115 -5.48 5.39 -19.94
C VAL A 115 -5.71 6.35 -21.09
N ARG A 116 -5.72 7.65 -20.76
CA ARG A 116 -5.67 8.73 -21.74
C ARG A 116 -4.43 8.49 -22.60
N LYS A 117 -4.62 8.65 -23.91
CA LYS A 117 -3.62 8.71 -24.98
C LYS A 117 -2.32 9.37 -24.54
#